data_AF-A0A9P6YTI0-F1
#
_entry.id   AF-A0A9P6YTI0-F1
#
_cell.length_a   1.000
_cell.length_b   1.000
_cell.length_c   1.000
_cell.angle_alpha   90.00
_cell.angle_beta   90.00
_cell.angle_gamma   90.00
#
_symmetry.space_group_name_H-M   'P 1'
#
loop_
_entity.id
_entity.type
_entity.pdbx_description
1 polymer ?
#
loop_
_entity_poly.entity_id
_entity_poly.type
_entity_poly.pdbx_seq_one_letter_code
_entity_poly.pdbx_strand_id
1 'polypeptide(L)'
;MEDNNTPEVPITCTAGCGFYGNKIYNNMCSKCFKELEKKNNDQKVETSKEEIEPVIKDSISHTINQPKEHQQEQTQPIQKNKGRCFTCRSKIPLSKQLTNKCRCELIFCDTHRFPDKHDCHYDHAKKDKDILAKNNPKLNDKPLGGNSFQRIE
;
A
#
# COMPACT_ATOMS: atom_id res chain seq x y z
N MET A 1 -33.43 -30.35 -7.26
CA MET A 1 -32.90 -30.08 -8.61
C MET A 1 -31.39 -30.05 -8.49
N GLU A 2 -30.73 -31.08 -8.99
CA GLU A 2 -29.27 -31.18 -9.01
C GLU A 2 -28.78 -30.61 -10.35
N ASP A 3 -28.38 -29.35 -10.35
CA ASP A 3 -27.72 -28.76 -11.51
C ASP A 3 -26.25 -29.19 -11.52
N ASN A 4 -25.99 -30.18 -12.36
CA ASN A 4 -24.69 -30.75 -12.67
C ASN A 4 -23.73 -29.65 -13.15
N ASN A 5 -22.78 -29.30 -12.28
CA ASN A 5 -21.58 -28.55 -12.61
C ASN A 5 -20.72 -29.38 -13.57
N THR A 6 -20.89 -29.16 -14.87
CA THR A 6 -19.99 -29.70 -15.91
C THR A 6 -18.60 -29.09 -15.72
N PRO A 7 -17.53 -29.89 -15.62
CA PRO A 7 -16.18 -29.35 -15.61
C PRO A 7 -15.88 -28.81 -17.00
N GLU A 8 -16.03 -27.50 -17.20
CA GLU A 8 -15.63 -26.85 -18.44
C GLU A 8 -14.14 -27.11 -18.66
N VAL A 9 -13.84 -27.87 -19.72
CA VAL A 9 -12.48 -28.23 -20.11
C VAL A 9 -11.67 -26.94 -20.26
N PRO A 10 -10.49 -26.82 -19.64
CA PRO A 10 -9.72 -25.59 -19.66
C PRO A 10 -9.36 -25.19 -21.10
N ILE A 11 -10.01 -24.16 -21.64
CA ILE A 11 -9.78 -23.66 -22.99
C ILE A 11 -8.44 -22.90 -23.00
N THR A 12 -7.56 -23.24 -23.92
CA THR A 12 -6.28 -22.55 -24.11
C THR A 12 -6.48 -21.24 -24.87
N CYS A 13 -5.59 -20.28 -24.64
CA CYS A 13 -5.67 -18.97 -25.27
C CYS A 13 -5.61 -19.09 -26.79
N THR A 14 -6.56 -18.46 -27.49
CA THR A 14 -6.65 -18.46 -28.95
C THR A 14 -5.39 -17.90 -29.63
N ALA A 15 -4.63 -17.02 -28.97
CA ALA A 15 -3.34 -16.53 -29.46
C ALA A 15 -2.18 -17.55 -29.35
N GLY A 16 -2.44 -18.78 -28.91
CA GLY A 16 -1.46 -19.86 -28.90
C GLY A 16 -0.34 -19.72 -27.86
N CYS A 17 -0.49 -18.83 -26.87
CA CYS A 17 0.55 -18.57 -25.87
C CYS A 17 0.67 -19.63 -24.75
N GLY A 18 -0.12 -20.70 -24.82
CA GLY A 18 -0.10 -21.81 -23.85
C GLY A 18 -0.72 -21.49 -22.48
N PHE A 19 -1.32 -20.31 -22.31
CA PHE A 19 -2.04 -19.93 -21.09
C PHE A 19 -3.57 -20.12 -21.26
N TYR A 20 -4.32 -20.24 -20.17
CA TYR A 20 -5.79 -20.42 -20.22
C TYR A 20 -6.52 -19.14 -20.68
N GLY A 21 -7.48 -19.30 -21.59
CA GLY A 21 -8.31 -18.23 -22.13
C GLY A 21 -9.60 -18.05 -21.32
N ASN A 22 -10.19 -16.85 -21.38
CA ASN A 22 -11.49 -16.57 -20.77
C ASN A 22 -12.51 -16.13 -21.83
N LYS A 23 -13.74 -16.64 -21.76
CA LYS A 23 -14.86 -16.29 -22.66
C LYS A 23 -15.15 -14.79 -22.68
N ILE A 24 -14.93 -14.08 -21.56
CA ILE A 24 -15.10 -12.61 -21.48
C ILE A 24 -14.13 -11.87 -22.42
N TYR A 25 -12.94 -12.42 -22.64
CA TYR A 25 -11.88 -11.83 -23.47
C TYR A 25 -11.71 -12.59 -24.80
N ASN A 26 -12.80 -13.07 -25.42
CA ASN A 26 -12.77 -13.85 -26.66
C ASN A 26 -11.83 -15.08 -26.61
N ASN A 27 -11.83 -15.80 -25.48
CA ASN A 27 -10.93 -16.92 -25.20
C ASN A 27 -9.43 -16.54 -25.25
N MET A 28 -9.11 -15.26 -25.03
CA MET A 28 -7.75 -14.76 -24.91
C MET A 28 -7.30 -14.71 -23.44
N CYS A 29 -6.00 -14.80 -23.17
CA CYS A 29 -5.46 -14.52 -21.84
C CYS A 29 -5.33 -13.00 -21.60
N SER A 30 -5.24 -12.60 -20.34
CA SER A 30 -5.15 -11.18 -19.93
C SER A 30 -3.94 -10.43 -20.53
N LYS A 31 -2.86 -11.13 -20.88
CA LYS A 31 -1.69 -10.54 -21.54
C LYS A 31 -1.93 -10.30 -23.03
N CYS A 32 -2.35 -11.33 -23.76
CA CYS A 32 -2.62 -11.24 -25.19
C CYS A 32 -3.80 -10.31 -25.50
N PHE A 33 -4.80 -10.22 -24.61
CA PHE A 33 -5.89 -9.26 -24.77
C PHE A 33 -5.40 -7.82 -24.66
N LYS A 34 -4.57 -7.53 -23.64
CA LYS A 34 -3.97 -6.20 -23.44
C LYS A 34 -3.02 -5.79 -24.57
N GLU A 35 -2.33 -6.74 -25.18
CA GLU A 35 -1.49 -6.50 -26.36
C GLU A 35 -2.32 -6.16 -27.60
N LEU A 36 -3.49 -6.78 -27.77
CA LEU A 36 -4.43 -6.43 -28.84
C LEU A 36 -5.00 -5.02 -28.64
N GLU A 37 -5.39 -4.66 -27.41
CA GLU A 37 -5.89 -3.31 -27.11
C GLU A 37 -4.86 -2.21 -27.41
N LYS A 38 -3.57 -2.52 -27.20
CA LYS A 38 -2.47 -1.62 -27.57
C LYS A 38 -2.33 -1.49 -29.08
N LYS A 39 -2.31 -2.62 -29.81
CA LYS A 39 -2.23 -2.62 -31.28
C LYS A 39 -3.41 -1.89 -31.94
N ASN A 40 -4.61 -1.98 -31.37
CA ASN A 40 -5.79 -1.28 -31.86
C ASN A 40 -5.75 0.23 -31.58
N ASN A 41 -5.10 0.67 -30.49
CA ASN A 41 -4.89 2.09 -30.21
C ASN A 41 -3.80 2.71 -31.10
N ASP A 42 -2.77 1.94 -31.46
CA ASP A 42 -1.68 2.41 -32.31
C ASP A 42 -2.07 2.50 -33.81
N GLN A 43 -3.24 1.95 -34.20
CA GLN A 43 -3.76 1.95 -35.59
C GLN A 43 -4.92 2.95 -35.83
N LYS A 44 -5.04 4.00 -35.01
CA LYS A 44 -6.00 5.11 -35.26
C LYS A 44 -5.30 6.39 -35.75
N VAL A 45 -4.35 6.24 -36.67
CA VAL A 45 -3.84 7.33 -37.52
C VAL A 45 -3.79 6.77 -38.94
N GLU A 46 -4.43 7.46 -39.88
CA GLU A 46 -4.62 7.10 -41.30
C GLU A 46 -5.83 6.20 -41.63
N THR A 47 -7.03 6.79 -41.70
CA THR A 47 -7.81 7.01 -42.94
C THR A 47 -9.16 7.67 -42.58
N SER A 48 -9.57 8.62 -43.41
CA SER A 48 -10.47 9.75 -43.19
C SER A 48 -11.98 9.53 -43.47
N LYS A 49 -12.81 10.43 -42.88
CA LYS A 49 -14.23 10.82 -43.18
C LYS A 49 -15.29 9.88 -42.58
N GLU A 50 -16.34 10.29 -41.86
CA GLU A 50 -17.12 11.53 -41.74
C GLU A 50 -17.73 11.66 -40.31
N GLU A 51 -18.04 12.91 -39.96
CA GLU A 51 -18.80 13.55 -38.85
C GLU A 51 -19.71 12.64 -37.97
N ILE A 52 -19.94 12.87 -36.65
CA ILE A 52 -20.41 14.09 -35.95
C ILE A 52 -20.07 13.96 -34.44
N GLU A 53 -19.51 15.00 -33.81
CA GLU A 53 -19.43 15.15 -32.34
C GLU A 53 -20.77 15.65 -31.73
N PRO A 54 -21.02 15.50 -30.42
CA PRO A 54 -20.59 16.57 -29.50
C PRO A 54 -20.04 16.06 -28.16
N VAL A 55 -18.84 16.51 -27.77
CA VAL A 55 -18.55 17.66 -26.88
C VAL A 55 -18.22 17.25 -25.43
N ILE A 56 -16.90 17.21 -25.15
CA ILE A 56 -16.13 18.03 -24.17
C ILE A 56 -16.56 17.89 -22.68
N LYS A 57 -15.68 17.58 -21.71
CA LYS A 57 -14.43 18.25 -21.27
C LYS A 57 -13.66 17.31 -20.32
N ASP A 58 -12.41 16.94 -20.56
CA ASP A 58 -11.14 17.72 -20.44
C ASP A 58 -10.89 18.26 -19.03
N SER A 59 -9.74 18.04 -18.38
CA SER A 59 -8.41 18.24 -18.96
C SER A 59 -7.30 17.47 -18.21
N ILE A 60 -6.41 16.86 -19.00
CA ILE A 60 -4.99 16.63 -18.67
C ILE A 60 -4.27 17.90 -19.16
N SER A 61 -3.28 18.50 -18.48
CA SER A 61 -1.86 18.28 -18.80
C SER A 61 -0.90 19.21 -18.05
N HIS A 62 0.31 18.68 -17.84
CA HIS A 62 1.61 19.24 -17.49
C HIS A 62 1.94 20.71 -17.83
N THR A 63 2.71 21.39 -16.95
CA THR A 63 4.16 21.75 -17.09
C THR A 63 4.54 23.04 -16.33
N ILE A 64 5.45 22.88 -15.35
CA ILE A 64 6.57 23.71 -14.82
C ILE A 64 6.56 25.27 -14.91
N ASN A 65 6.90 25.89 -13.74
CA ASN A 65 7.62 27.17 -13.46
C ASN A 65 6.81 28.42 -13.06
N GLN A 66 6.71 28.70 -11.75
CA GLN A 66 7.38 29.83 -11.04
C GLN A 66 6.88 29.98 -9.57
N PRO A 67 7.67 30.64 -8.68
CA PRO A 67 7.74 30.34 -7.25
C PRO A 67 6.69 31.09 -6.42
N LYS A 68 6.05 30.39 -5.47
CA LYS A 68 5.36 31.03 -4.35
C LYS A 68 5.62 30.28 -3.05
N GLU A 69 5.96 31.08 -2.07
CA GLU A 69 6.50 30.74 -0.76
C GLU A 69 5.42 30.18 0.18
N HIS A 70 5.87 29.30 1.07
CA HIS A 70 5.34 28.97 2.39
C HIS A 70 3.85 28.60 2.54
N GLN A 71 3.60 27.29 2.49
CA GLN A 71 2.80 26.54 3.47
C GLN A 71 3.12 25.04 3.31
N GLN A 72 4.03 24.52 4.15
CA GLN A 72 4.37 23.10 4.19
C GLN A 72 3.34 22.35 5.03
N GLU A 73 2.29 21.85 4.38
CA GLU A 73 1.55 20.70 4.91
C GLU A 73 2.40 19.44 4.74
N GLN A 74 2.84 18.87 5.86
CA GLN A 74 3.65 17.65 5.91
C GLN A 74 2.79 16.45 5.51
N THR A 75 2.71 16.16 4.22
CA THR A 75 2.08 14.92 3.72
C THR A 75 3.04 13.76 3.97
N GLN A 76 2.75 12.96 5.01
CA GLN A 76 3.51 11.74 5.30
C GLN A 76 3.41 10.77 4.10
N PRO A 77 4.50 10.07 3.74
CA PRO A 77 4.51 9.20 2.56
C PRO A 77 3.64 7.95 2.78
N ILE A 78 2.49 7.88 2.08
CA ILE A 78 1.56 6.75 2.15
C ILE A 78 1.99 5.65 1.17
N GLN A 79 2.19 4.43 1.68
CA GLN A 79 2.51 3.28 0.84
C GLN A 79 1.28 2.78 0.05
N LYS A 80 1.30 2.96 -1.28
CA LYS A 80 0.22 2.49 -2.17
C LYS A 80 0.06 0.97 -2.19
N ASN A 81 1.16 0.20 -2.11
CA ASN A 81 1.13 -1.27 -2.16
C ASN A 81 1.73 -1.89 -0.89
N LYS A 82 0.84 -2.45 -0.06
CA LYS A 82 1.14 -3.08 1.22
C LYS A 82 1.68 -4.51 1.12
N GLY A 83 1.62 -5.10 -0.08
CA GLY A 83 2.12 -6.46 -0.36
C GLY A 83 3.60 -6.54 -0.70
N ARG A 84 4.33 -5.42 -0.60
CA ARG A 84 5.77 -5.36 -0.91
C ARG A 84 6.52 -4.53 0.13
N CYS A 85 7.79 -4.88 0.34
CA CYS A 85 8.67 -4.09 1.19
C CYS A 85 8.89 -2.69 0.60
N PHE A 86 8.81 -1.65 1.42
CA PHE A 86 9.05 -0.28 0.97
C PHE A 86 10.50 -0.05 0.49
N THR A 87 11.49 -0.66 1.16
CA THR A 87 12.92 -0.53 0.82
C THR A 87 13.33 -1.39 -0.38
N CYS A 88 13.13 -2.71 -0.33
CA CYS A 88 13.65 -3.65 -1.34
C CYS A 88 12.59 -4.21 -2.29
N ARG A 89 11.31 -3.83 -2.15
CA ARG A 89 10.19 -4.27 -3.01
C ARG A 89 9.92 -5.78 -3.05
N SER A 90 10.55 -6.55 -2.15
CA SER A 90 10.30 -7.98 -1.96
C SER A 90 8.84 -8.24 -1.60
N LYS A 91 8.28 -9.39 -2.04
CA LYS A 91 6.88 -9.76 -1.78
C LYS A 91 6.69 -10.09 -0.31
N ILE A 92 5.66 -9.51 0.30
CA ILE A 92 5.30 -9.74 1.71
C ILE A 92 3.98 -10.52 1.73
N PRO A 93 3.94 -11.72 2.34
CA PRO A 93 2.71 -12.48 2.48
C PRO A 93 1.72 -11.73 3.38
N LEU A 94 0.42 -11.88 3.13
CA LEU A 94 -0.64 -11.15 3.84
C LEU A 94 -0.53 -11.28 5.37
N SER A 95 -0.15 -12.47 5.85
CA SER A 95 0.09 -12.74 7.28
C SER A 95 1.21 -11.88 7.90
N LYS A 96 2.24 -11.52 7.12
CA LYS A 96 3.38 -10.72 7.60
C LYS A 96 3.20 -9.21 7.40
N GLN A 97 2.15 -8.79 6.70
CA GLN A 97 1.91 -7.35 6.47
C GLN A 97 1.64 -6.61 7.78
N LEU A 98 0.90 -7.23 8.70
CA LEU A 98 0.62 -6.64 10.01
C LEU A 98 1.86 -6.69 10.93
N THR A 99 2.57 -7.82 10.96
CA THR A 99 3.75 -7.99 11.82
C THR A 99 4.89 -7.07 11.41
N ASN A 100 5.06 -6.86 10.11
CA ASN A 100 6.15 -6.08 9.55
C ASN A 100 5.76 -4.64 9.25
N LYS A 101 4.58 -4.21 9.73
CA LYS A 101 4.21 -2.81 9.77
C LYS A 101 5.08 -2.11 10.80
N CYS A 102 5.85 -1.11 10.38
CA CYS A 102 6.60 -0.25 11.27
C CYS A 102 5.69 0.83 11.88
N ARG A 103 6.19 1.52 12.92
CA ARG A 103 5.52 2.65 13.56
C ARG A 103 5.44 3.89 12.66
N CYS A 104 6.29 3.97 11.63
CA CYS A 104 6.16 4.92 10.52
C CYS A 104 5.10 4.53 9.48
N GLU A 105 4.26 3.53 9.79
CA GLU A 105 3.11 3.05 8.99
C GLU A 105 3.43 2.34 7.67
N LEU A 106 4.70 2.29 7.28
CA LEU A 106 5.20 1.55 6.13
C LEU A 106 5.40 0.05 6.46
N ILE A 107 5.35 -0.79 5.42
CA ILE A 107 5.46 -2.26 5.54
C ILE A 107 6.76 -2.76 4.90
N PHE A 108 7.45 -3.66 5.60
CA PHE A 108 8.79 -4.13 5.24
C PHE A 108 8.92 -5.66 5.27
N CYS A 109 9.97 -6.22 4.68
CA CYS A 109 10.32 -7.63 4.89
C CYS A 109 11.00 -7.83 6.26
N ASP A 110 11.20 -9.09 6.65
CA ASP A 110 11.75 -9.44 7.97
C ASP A 110 13.13 -8.80 8.24
N THR A 111 13.93 -8.57 7.19
CA THR A 111 15.23 -7.91 7.27
C THR A 111 15.16 -6.39 7.43
N HIS A 112 14.13 -5.75 6.85
CA HIS A 112 13.98 -4.29 6.82
C HIS A 112 12.95 -3.77 7.84
N ARG A 113 12.35 -4.65 8.65
CA ARG A 113 11.38 -4.28 9.69
C ARG A 113 11.99 -3.42 10.80
N PHE A 114 13.28 -3.57 11.07
CA PHE A 114 13.97 -2.86 12.13
C PHE A 114 14.28 -1.41 11.74
N PRO A 115 14.19 -0.44 12.69
CA PRO A 115 14.46 0.97 12.42
C PRO A 115 15.86 1.24 11.82
N ASP A 116 16.86 0.44 12.13
CA ASP A 116 18.23 0.62 11.61
C ASP A 116 18.41 0.20 10.15
N LYS A 117 17.40 -0.47 9.58
CA LYS A 117 17.45 -1.08 8.25
C LYS A 117 16.56 -0.35 7.23
N HIS A 118 15.94 0.76 7.63
CA HIS A 118 15.20 1.65 6.77
C HIS A 118 15.26 3.07 7.32
N ASP A 119 14.99 4.07 6.49
CA ASP A 119 14.93 5.47 6.94
C ASP A 119 13.62 5.70 7.72
N CYS A 120 13.58 5.26 8.98
CA CYS A 120 12.42 5.41 9.84
C CYS A 120 12.28 6.88 10.26
N HIS A 121 11.23 7.55 9.79
CA HIS A 121 10.90 8.92 10.22
C HIS A 121 10.23 8.98 11.60
N TYR A 122 9.95 7.83 12.23
CA TYR A 122 9.29 7.76 13.52
C TYR A 122 10.32 7.91 14.66
N ASP A 123 10.14 8.88 15.57
CA ASP A 123 11.01 9.05 16.74
C ASP A 123 10.72 7.99 17.82
N HIS A 124 11.52 6.93 17.80
CA HIS A 124 11.48 5.85 18.80
C HIS A 124 12.00 6.31 20.17
N ALA A 125 13.04 7.15 20.19
CA ALA A 125 13.68 7.59 21.42
C ALA A 125 12.73 8.41 22.29
N LYS A 126 11.94 9.31 21.70
CA LYS A 126 10.91 10.05 22.43
C LYS A 126 9.86 9.13 23.03
N LYS A 127 9.37 8.14 22.28
CA LYS A 127 8.37 7.19 22.77
C LYS A 127 8.91 6.38 23.95
N ASP A 128 10.13 5.90 23.85
CA ASP A 128 10.75 5.10 24.90
C ASP A 128 11.02 5.94 26.15
N LYS A 129 11.44 7.21 25.99
CA LYS A 129 11.55 8.17 27.10
C LYS A 129 10.20 8.41 27.78
N ASP A 130 9.13 8.60 27.03
CA ASP A 130 7.78 8.80 27.60
C ASP A 130 7.30 7.57 28.37
N ILE A 131 7.60 6.36 27.87
CA ILE A 131 7.28 5.10 28.55
C ILE A 131 8.10 4.96 29.83
N LEU A 132 9.40 5.24 29.78
CA LEU A 132 10.28 5.23 30.96
C LEU A 132 9.83 6.24 32.01
N ALA A 133 9.51 7.46 31.61
CA ALA A 133 9.02 8.49 32.52
C ALA A 133 7.72 8.07 33.23
N LYS A 134 6.82 7.37 32.54
CA LYS A 134 5.59 6.83 33.13
C LYS A 134 5.83 5.66 34.08
N ASN A 135 6.80 4.81 33.77
CA ASN A 135 7.08 3.59 34.53
C ASN A 135 8.08 3.80 35.68
N ASN A 136 8.80 4.92 35.71
CA ASN A 136 9.75 5.22 36.76
C ASN A 136 9.02 5.35 38.11
N PRO A 137 9.46 4.61 39.15
CA PRO A 137 8.89 4.73 40.49
C PRO A 137 9.14 6.14 41.03
N LYS A 138 8.11 6.76 41.60
CA LYS A 138 8.21 8.11 42.16
C LYS A 138 8.95 8.07 43.49
N LEU A 139 10.14 8.63 43.53
CA LEU A 139 11.03 8.56 44.68
C LEU A 139 10.65 9.46 45.87
N ASN A 140 9.51 10.16 45.83
CA ASN A 140 9.10 11.10 46.89
C ASN A 140 7.60 11.05 47.23
N ASP A 141 6.91 9.95 46.92
CA ASP A 141 5.59 9.72 47.49
C ASP A 141 5.80 9.38 48.98
N LYS A 142 5.89 10.42 49.82
CA LYS A 142 5.82 10.24 51.27
C LYS A 142 4.57 9.41 51.53
N PRO A 143 4.68 8.23 52.16
CA PRO A 143 3.49 7.51 52.58
C PRO A 143 2.68 8.49 53.43
N LEU A 144 1.40 8.70 53.10
CA LEU A 144 0.49 9.43 53.97
C LEU A 144 0.45 8.61 55.27
N GLY A 145 1.22 9.03 56.26
CA GLY A 145 1.46 8.27 57.49
C GLY A 145 0.14 7.85 58.10
N GLY A 146 -0.07 6.53 58.21
CA GLY A 146 -1.15 5.98 59.01
C GLY A 146 -0.83 6.19 60.50
N ASN A 147 -1.81 6.67 61.26
CA ASN A 147 -1.75 6.91 62.71
C ASN A 147 -1.66 5.59 63.52
N SER A 148 -0.62 4.77 63.33
CA SER A 148 -0.54 3.44 63.98
C SER A 148 0.81 3.14 64.64
N PHE A 149 1.41 4.12 65.32
CA PHE A 149 2.45 3.86 66.30
C PHE A 149 1.99 4.35 67.67
N GLN A 150 1.17 3.55 68.34
CA GLN A 150 1.05 3.65 69.80
C GLN A 150 2.26 2.94 70.41
N ARG A 151 3.10 3.73 71.10
CA ARG A 151 4.22 3.22 71.89
C ARG A 151 3.63 2.44 73.07
N ILE A 152 3.95 1.14 73.16
CA ILE A 152 3.61 0.32 74.32
C ILE A 152 4.62 0.66 75.43
N GLU A 153 4.11 0.97 76.62
CA GLU A 153 4.86 1.33 77.84
C GLU A 153 5.65 0.15 78.41
#